data_AF-A0A0G0RBU8-F1
#
_entry.id   AF-A0A0G0RBU8-F1
#
_cell.length_a   1.000
_cell.length_b   1.000
_cell.length_c   1.000
_cell.angle_alpha   90.00
_cell.angle_beta   90.00
_cell.angle_gamma   90.00
#
_symmetry.space_group_name_H-M   'P 1'
#
loop_
_entity.id
_entity.type
_entity.pdbx_description
1 polymer ?
#
loop_
_entity_poly.entity_id
_entity_poly.type
_entity_poly.pdbx_seq_one_letter_code
_entity_poly.pdbx_strand_id
1 'polypeptide(L)' 'HMLNGTAIATSRTPIAILENYQNEDGSVTVPEVLRKWMGKDKIVATKRN' A
#
# COMPACT_ATOMS: atom_id res chain seq x y z
N HIS A 1 -23.34 15.75 -21.53
CA HIS A 1 -22.49 15.98 -20.34
C HIS A 1 -21.53 14.81 -20.18
N MET A 2 -20.27 15.06 -19.81
CA MET A 2 -19.28 14.02 -19.47
C MET A 2 -18.82 14.23 -18.03
N LEU A 3 -18.63 13.13 -17.30
CA LEU A 3 -18.08 13.07 -15.94
C LEU A 3 -16.70 12.42 -15.99
N ASN A 4 -15.70 13.02 -15.34
CA ASN A 4 -14.41 12.41 -15.10
C ASN A 4 -14.21 12.19 -13.59
N GLY A 5 -13.53 11.10 -13.25
CA GLY A 5 -13.21 10.71 -11.87
C GLY A 5 -11.91 9.93 -11.86
N THR A 6 -11.03 10.24 -10.90
CA THR A 6 -9.74 9.57 -10.75
C THR A 6 -9.95 8.17 -10.20
N ALA A 7 -9.62 7.15 -10.98
CA ALA A 7 -9.71 5.77 -10.52
C ALA A 7 -8.71 5.47 -9.39
N ILE A 8 -7.42 5.79 -9.60
CA ILE A 8 -6.35 5.61 -8.61
C ILE A 8 -5.30 6.69 -8.83
N ALA A 9 -4.95 7.44 -7.78
CA ALA A 9 -3.85 8.40 -7.81
C ALA A 9 -2.57 7.70 -7.35
N THR A 10 -1.72 7.28 -8.30
CA THR A 10 -0.49 6.50 -8.06
C THR A 10 0.47 7.14 -7.07
N SER A 11 0.46 8.46 -6.90
CA SER A 11 1.30 9.17 -5.92
C SER A 11 0.76 9.13 -4.49
N ARG A 12 -0.57 9.10 -4.31
CA ARG A 12 -1.21 9.27 -2.99
C ARG A 12 -1.72 7.96 -2.42
N THR A 13 -2.24 7.08 -3.27
CA THR A 13 -2.78 5.78 -2.86
C THR A 13 -1.76 4.93 -2.11
N PRO A 14 -0.46 4.88 -2.50
CA PRO A 14 0.53 4.13 -1.72
C PRO A 14 0.73 4.68 -0.30
N ILE A 15 0.73 6.01 -0.13
CA ILE A 15 0.94 6.65 1.18
C ILE A 15 -0.19 6.27 2.14
N ALA A 16 -1.44 6.36 1.68
CA ALA A 16 -2.60 5.97 2.48
C ALA A 16 -2.56 4.47 2.87
N ILE A 17 -2.08 3.60 1.99
CA ILE A 17 -1.89 2.18 2.31
C ILE A 17 -0.79 2.00 3.37
N LEU A 18 0.33 2.71 3.25
CA LEU A 18 1.41 2.64 4.23
C LEU A 18 0.92 3.07 5.61
N GLU A 19 0.21 4.19 5.71
CA GLU A 19 -0.30 4.71 7.00
C GLU A 19 -1.33 3.78 7.66
N ASN A 20 -2.23 3.19 6.89
CA ASN A 20 -3.31 2.35 7.44
C ASN A 20 -2.90 0.91 7.73
N TYR A 21 -1.82 0.42 7.11
CA TYR A 21 -1.38 -0.98 7.23
C TYR A 21 0.02 -1.12 7.84
N GLN A 22 0.58 -0.05 8.39
CA GLN A 22 1.82 -0.11 9.17
C GLN A 22 1.58 -0.85 10.49
N ASN A 23 2.46 -1.81 10.79
CA ASN A 23 2.47 -2.55 12.04
C ASN A 23 3.51 -1.95 13.00
N GLU A 24 3.41 -2.27 14.30
CA GLU A 24 4.30 -1.76 15.35
C GLU A 24 5.78 -2.11 15.13
N ASP A 25 6.07 -3.23 14.47
CA ASP A 25 7.43 -3.67 14.10
C ASP A 25 8.01 -2.88 12.90
N GLY A 26 7.29 -1.87 12.41
CA GLY A 26 7.66 -1.02 11.27
C GLY A 26 7.41 -1.64 9.90
N SER A 27 6.92 -2.88 9.85
CA SER A 27 6.52 -3.52 8.60
C SER A 27 5.16 -3.01 8.11
N VAL A 28 4.81 -3.29 6.85
CA VAL A 28 3.49 -2.95 6.30
C VAL A 28 2.79 -4.21 5.80
N THR A 29 1.57 -4.43 6.26
CA THR A 29 0.72 -5.52 5.81
C THR A 29 0.16 -5.20 4.41
N VAL A 30 0.27 -6.12 3.46
CA VAL A 30 -0.29 -5.91 2.12
C VAL A 30 -1.79 -6.21 2.16
N PRO A 31 -2.67 -5.27 1.75
CA PRO A 31 -4.11 -5.50 1.66
C PRO A 31 -4.43 -6.72 0.80
N GLU A 32 -5.41 -7.54 1.21
CA GLU A 32 -5.71 -8.83 0.59
C GLU A 32 -5.91 -8.74 -0.93
N VAL A 33 -6.63 -7.70 -1.37
CA VAL A 33 -6.92 -7.42 -2.78
C VAL A 33 -5.68 -7.11 -3.63
N LEU A 34 -4.57 -6.67 -3.00
CA LEU A 34 -3.32 -6.34 -3.68
C LEU A 34 -2.32 -7.50 -3.68
N ARG A 35 -2.50 -8.53 -2.86
CA ARG A 35 -1.54 -9.64 -2.71
C ARG A 35 -1.31 -10.40 -4.02
N LYS A 36 -2.35 -10.62 -4.82
CA LYS A 36 -2.24 -11.24 -6.16
C LYS A 36 -1.27 -10.51 -7.09
N TRP A 37 -1.21 -9.19 -6.96
CA TRP A 37 -0.37 -8.32 -7.81
C TRP A 37 1.04 -8.14 -7.23
N MET A 38 1.14 -8.09 -5.90
CA MET A 38 2.41 -7.83 -5.19
C MET A 38 3.21 -9.11 -4.91
N GLY A 39 2.56 -10.28 -4.91
CA GLY A 39 3.20 -11.58 -4.62
C GLY A 39 3.74 -11.71 -3.19
N LYS A 40 3.31 -10.84 -2.28
CA LYS A 40 3.78 -10.77 -0.88
C LYS A 40 2.62 -10.37 0.03
N ASP A 41 2.61 -10.94 1.23
CA ASP A 41 1.61 -10.62 2.25
C ASP A 41 2.06 -9.48 3.18
N LYS A 42 3.37 -9.23 3.26
CA LYS A 42 3.99 -8.28 4.17
C LYS A 42 5.25 -7.66 3.56
N ILE A 43 5.42 -6.36 3.76
CA ILE A 43 6.64 -5.60 3.42
C ILE A 43 7.43 -5.42 4.71
N VAL A 44 8.62 -6.01 4.78
CA VAL A 44 9.47 -5.95 5.97
C VAL A 44 10.20 -4.61 6.05
N ALA A 45 10.36 -4.07 7.25
CA ALA A 45 11.19 -2.90 7.49
C ALA A 45 12.67 -3.27 7.26
N THR A 46 13.36 -2.55 6.40
CA THR A 46 14.81 -2.70 6.24
C THR A 46 15.50 -2.14 7.48
N LYS A 47 16.21 -2.99 8.23
CA LYS A 47 17.17 -2.51 9.23
C LYS A 47 18.30 -1.77 8.50
N ARG A 48 18.46 -0.48 8.79
CA ARG A 48 19.68 0.25 8.47
C ARG A 48 20.75 -0.21 9.47
N ASN A 49 21.79 -0.89 8.97
CA ASN A 49 23.05 -1.08 9.68
C ASN A 49 23.82 0.24 9.74
#